data_AF-A0A5D2DQQ4-F1
#
_entry.id   AF-A0A5D2DQQ4-F1
#
_cell.length_a   1.000
_cell.length_b   1.000
_cell.length_c   1.000
_cell.angle_alpha   90.00
_cell.angle_beta   90.00
_cell.angle_gamma   90.00
#
_symmetry.space_group_name_H-M   'P 1'
#
loop_
_entity.id
_entity.type
_entity.pdbx_description
1 polymer ?
#
loop_
_entity_poly.entity_id
_entity_poly.type
_entity_poly.pdbx_seq_one_letter_code
_entity_poly.pdbx_strand_id
1 'polypeptide(L)'
;MEAISSIEDKFNSTFSVQELVKESIITIPQHYVHLDQQHPSPGAATPFQMLPIIDMNQLIFGEDFDLQLEKLHSTCKEWGFFQLVNHGIKSSILERLKHEVEGFYKLPLEEKMKYKIREGEFEGYRTQKRGGGKFDWCDKLYMMTNPILRRKPHLFPKLPSSLRLQELGTKLLSLIAKALKINEKEMIEYFEDGMQSIRMTYYPPCPQSELVMEQPN
;
A
#
# COMPACT_ATOMS: atom_id res chain seq x y z
N MET A 1 -1.41 28.72 -23.67
CA MET A 1 -2.10 27.59 -24.34
C MET A 1 -1.11 26.56 -24.88
N GLU A 2 0.02 26.96 -25.48
CA GLU A 2 1.04 26.02 -26.01
C GLU A 2 1.67 25.10 -24.94
N ALA A 3 1.94 25.60 -23.73
CA ALA A 3 2.51 24.79 -22.65
C ALA A 3 1.57 23.67 -22.15
N ILE A 4 0.25 23.89 -22.15
CA ILE A 4 -0.75 22.91 -21.68
C ILE A 4 -0.91 21.79 -22.72
N SER A 5 -0.97 22.15 -24.01
CA SER A 5 -1.02 21.19 -25.13
C SER A 5 0.23 20.32 -25.18
N SER A 6 1.43 20.88 -24.93
CA SER A 6 2.68 20.11 -24.89
C SER A 6 2.73 19.09 -23.74
N ILE A 7 2.11 19.41 -22.59
CA ILE A 7 2.03 18.50 -21.43
C ILE A 7 1.01 17.38 -21.68
N GLU A 8 -0.14 17.66 -22.31
CA GLU A 8 -1.14 16.65 -22.66
C GLU A 8 -0.64 15.67 -23.75
N ASP A 9 0.06 16.17 -24.77
CA ASP A 9 0.65 15.34 -25.82
C ASP A 9 1.80 14.45 -25.29
N LYS A 10 2.60 14.96 -24.36
CA LYS A 10 3.64 14.17 -23.67
C LYS A 10 3.08 13.22 -22.64
N PHE A 11 1.96 13.55 -21.98
CA PHE A 11 1.26 12.65 -21.07
C PHE A 11 0.79 11.38 -21.79
N ASN A 12 0.33 11.52 -23.03
CA ASN A 12 0.02 10.38 -23.89
C ASN A 12 1.26 9.51 -24.21
N SER A 13 2.46 10.07 -24.09
CA SER A 13 3.75 9.40 -24.32
C SER A 13 4.42 8.86 -23.05
N THR A 14 4.22 9.49 -21.88
CA THR A 14 4.89 9.15 -20.61
C THR A 14 3.87 8.99 -19.48
N PHE A 15 3.48 7.75 -19.21
CA PHE A 15 2.42 7.43 -18.25
C PHE A 15 2.82 7.56 -16.76
N SER A 16 4.03 8.00 -16.40
CA SER A 16 4.56 7.93 -15.02
C SER A 16 4.53 9.30 -14.32
N VAL A 17 3.94 9.37 -13.12
CA VAL A 17 3.88 10.62 -12.33
C VAL A 17 5.28 11.06 -11.90
N GLN A 18 6.16 10.11 -11.57
CA GLN A 18 7.54 10.39 -11.22
C GLN A 18 8.33 11.04 -12.37
N GLU A 19 8.06 10.68 -13.63
CA GLU A 19 8.71 11.32 -14.77
C GLU A 19 8.11 12.71 -15.03
N LEU A 20 6.79 12.86 -14.85
CA LEU A 20 6.09 14.14 -15.02
C LEU A 20 6.70 15.24 -14.13
N VAL A 21 7.02 14.93 -12.87
CA VAL A 21 7.56 15.93 -11.92
C VAL A 21 9.02 16.32 -12.19
N LYS A 22 9.77 15.55 -12.99
CA LYS A 22 11.14 15.93 -13.38
C LYS A 22 11.16 17.17 -14.27
N GLU A 23 10.08 17.46 -14.99
CA GLU A 23 9.98 18.61 -15.89
C GLU A 23 9.68 19.95 -15.17
N SER A 24 9.75 19.99 -13.82
CA SER A 24 9.46 21.21 -13.02
C SER A 24 8.10 21.84 -13.35
N ILE A 25 7.05 21.01 -13.34
CA ILE A 25 5.69 21.46 -13.59
C ILE A 25 5.16 22.38 -12.49
N ILE A 26 4.46 23.44 -12.87
CA ILE A 26 3.80 24.39 -11.96
C ILE A 26 2.30 24.08 -11.84
N THR A 27 1.73 23.46 -12.87
CA THR A 27 0.30 23.11 -12.93
C THR A 27 0.16 21.63 -13.24
N ILE A 28 -0.72 20.94 -12.51
CA ILE A 28 -1.00 19.53 -12.75
C ILE A 28 -1.97 19.34 -13.92
N PRO A 29 -1.85 18.26 -14.69
CA PRO A 29 -2.81 17.95 -15.75
C PRO A 29 -4.25 17.69 -15.23
N GLN A 30 -5.25 18.04 -16.04
CA GLN A 30 -6.67 18.00 -15.65
C GLN A 30 -7.19 16.60 -15.27
N HIS A 31 -6.56 15.53 -15.75
CA HIS A 31 -6.92 14.16 -15.41
C HIS A 31 -6.48 13.75 -13.99
N TYR A 32 -5.58 14.50 -13.35
CA TYR A 32 -5.24 14.33 -11.93
C TYR A 32 -6.06 15.23 -10.99
N VAL A 33 -6.79 16.20 -11.53
CA VAL A 33 -7.58 17.15 -10.75
C VAL A 33 -8.88 16.48 -10.26
N HIS A 34 -9.11 16.47 -8.96
CA HIS A 34 -10.33 15.99 -8.30
C HIS A 34 -11.01 17.14 -7.56
N LEU A 35 -11.97 17.81 -8.22
CA LEU A 35 -12.67 18.99 -7.66
C LEU A 35 -13.80 18.63 -6.68
N ASP A 36 -14.33 17.41 -6.77
CA ASP A 36 -15.47 16.96 -5.94
C ASP A 36 -15.04 16.54 -4.52
N GLN A 37 -13.79 16.78 -4.16
CA GLN A 37 -13.25 16.47 -2.85
C GLN A 37 -13.65 17.57 -1.88
N GLN A 38 -14.60 17.26 -0.98
CA GLN A 38 -14.69 17.97 0.29
C GLN A 38 -13.43 17.63 1.09
N HIS A 39 -12.36 18.39 0.87
CA HIS A 39 -11.26 18.40 1.83
C HIS A 39 -11.85 18.76 3.19
N PRO A 40 -11.53 18.03 4.27
CA PRO A 40 -11.83 18.49 5.61
C PRO A 40 -11.34 19.92 5.71
N SER A 41 -12.23 20.86 6.03
CA SER A 41 -11.84 22.26 6.17
C SER A 41 -10.67 22.36 7.14
N PRO A 42 -9.59 23.09 6.84
CA PRO A 42 -8.40 23.20 7.70
C PRO A 42 -8.66 23.82 9.10
N GLY A 43 -9.92 24.13 9.43
CA GLY A 43 -10.36 24.67 10.72
C GLY A 43 -11.06 23.69 11.66
N ALA A 44 -11.36 22.45 11.24
CA ALA A 44 -11.93 21.43 12.12
C ALA A 44 -10.83 20.47 12.58
N ALA A 45 -9.92 20.95 13.42
CA ALA A 45 -9.00 20.09 14.14
C ALA A 45 -9.81 19.23 15.12
N THR A 46 -10.31 18.09 14.66
CA THR A 46 -10.56 16.98 15.57
C THR A 46 -9.24 16.73 16.30
N PRO A 47 -9.23 16.64 17.64
CA PRO A 47 -8.00 16.31 18.36
C PRO A 47 -7.45 15.04 17.72
N PHE A 48 -6.18 15.08 17.30
CA PHE A 48 -5.50 13.92 16.71
C PHE A 48 -5.58 12.78 17.73
N GLN A 49 -6.58 11.91 17.57
CA GLN A 49 -6.65 10.72 18.38
C GLN A 49 -5.49 9.83 17.92
N MET A 50 -4.58 9.56 18.84
CA MET A 50 -3.44 8.70 18.55
C MET A 50 -3.97 7.33 18.09
N LEU A 51 -3.46 6.83 16.96
CA LEU A 51 -3.81 5.50 16.46
C LEU A 51 -3.55 4.46 17.56
N PRO A 52 -4.49 3.53 17.81
CA PRO A 52 -4.31 2.48 18.80
C PRO A 52 -3.03 1.67 18.53
N ILE A 53 -2.32 1.33 19.60
CA ILE A 53 -1.13 0.49 19.55
C ILE A 53 -1.44 -0.85 20.21
N ILE A 54 -1.21 -1.92 19.46
CA ILE A 54 -1.27 -3.31 19.90
C ILE A 54 0.15 -3.85 20.00
N ASP A 55 0.54 -4.31 21.19
CA ASP A 55 1.84 -4.95 21.42
C ASP A 55 1.69 -6.46 21.27
N MET A 56 2.34 -7.03 20.25
CA MET A 56 2.23 -8.44 19.95
C MET A 56 2.93 -9.33 20.99
N ASN A 57 4.00 -8.85 21.64
CA ASN A 57 4.65 -9.61 22.70
C ASN A 57 3.77 -9.67 23.94
N GLN A 58 3.09 -8.57 24.30
CA GLN A 58 2.14 -8.59 25.42
C GLN A 58 0.94 -9.51 25.12
N LEU A 59 0.45 -9.54 23.88
CA LEU A 59 -0.61 -10.45 23.46
C LEU A 59 -0.24 -11.94 23.54
N ILE A 60 1.03 -12.29 23.34
CA ILE A 60 1.47 -13.70 23.26
C ILE A 60 2.07 -14.18 24.58
N PHE A 61 2.80 -13.31 25.28
CA PHE A 61 3.61 -13.65 26.45
C PHE A 61 3.25 -12.84 27.70
N GLY A 62 2.29 -11.92 27.63
CA GLY A 62 1.88 -11.12 28.78
C GLY A 62 1.13 -11.93 29.83
N GLU A 63 1.20 -11.49 31.09
CA GLU A 63 0.52 -12.14 32.20
C GLU A 63 -1.01 -12.01 32.11
N ASP A 64 -1.51 -10.88 31.59
CA ASP A 64 -2.95 -10.59 31.43
C ASP A 64 -3.44 -10.86 29.99
N PHE A 65 -3.37 -12.11 29.53
CA PHE A 65 -3.77 -12.50 28.17
C PHE A 65 -5.19 -12.03 27.80
N ASP A 66 -6.17 -12.23 28.68
CA ASP A 66 -7.57 -11.89 28.42
C ASP A 66 -7.78 -10.38 28.25
N LEU A 67 -7.10 -9.56 29.05
CA LEU A 67 -7.15 -8.09 28.96
C LEU A 67 -6.58 -7.61 27.62
N GLN A 68 -5.44 -8.18 27.20
CA GLN A 68 -4.83 -7.83 25.92
C GLN A 68 -5.69 -8.28 24.74
N LEU A 69 -6.34 -9.43 24.86
CA LEU A 69 -7.27 -9.94 23.85
C LEU A 69 -8.53 -9.08 23.75
N GLU A 70 -9.08 -8.61 24.87
CA GLU A 70 -10.19 -7.65 24.89
C GLU A 70 -9.80 -6.30 24.28
N LYS A 71 -8.57 -5.83 24.55
CA LYS A 71 -8.02 -4.63 23.90
C LYS A 71 -7.91 -4.80 22.38
N LEU A 72 -7.46 -5.96 21.89
CA LEU A 72 -7.46 -6.27 20.46
C LEU A 72 -8.88 -6.27 19.90
N HIS A 73 -9.83 -6.92 20.59
CA HIS A 73 -11.22 -7.00 20.15
C HIS A 73 -11.88 -5.61 20.01
N SER A 74 -11.79 -4.79 21.06
CA SER A 74 -12.34 -3.42 21.07
C SER A 74 -11.68 -2.55 20.01
N THR A 75 -10.35 -2.62 19.87
CA THR A 75 -9.62 -1.89 18.82
C THR A 75 -10.11 -2.27 17.42
N CYS A 76 -10.22 -3.57 17.12
CA CYS A 76 -10.75 -4.04 15.82
C CYS A 76 -12.18 -3.55 15.56
N LYS A 77 -13.03 -3.53 16.59
CA LYS A 77 -14.45 -3.15 16.49
C LYS A 77 -14.67 -1.64 16.35
N GLU A 78 -13.94 -0.84 17.12
CA GLU A 78 -14.14 0.61 17.21
C GLU A 78 -13.35 1.36 16.15
N TRP A 79 -12.14 0.89 15.83
CA TRP A 79 -11.24 1.59 14.92
C TRP A 79 -11.13 0.93 13.55
N GLY A 80 -11.12 -0.41 13.50
CA GLY A 80 -10.82 -1.16 12.27
C GLY A 80 -9.37 -1.00 11.76
N PHE A 81 -8.53 -0.21 12.43
CA PHE A 81 -7.13 0.00 12.09
C PHE A 81 -6.29 0.33 13.34
N PHE A 82 -5.05 -0.18 13.40
CA PHE A 82 -4.14 0.01 14.52
C PHE A 82 -2.68 -0.21 14.12
N GLN A 83 -1.75 0.27 14.94
CA GLN A 83 -0.33 -0.04 14.82
C GLN A 83 -0.01 -1.31 15.62
N LEU A 84 0.64 -2.28 14.98
CA LEU A 84 1.16 -3.46 15.64
C LEU A 84 2.65 -3.27 15.93
N VAL A 85 3.06 -3.37 17.19
CA VAL A 85 4.47 -3.27 17.61
C VAL A 85 4.95 -4.59 18.20
N ASN A 86 6.28 -4.76 18.31
CA ASN A 86 6.89 -5.98 18.83
C ASN A 86 6.43 -7.26 18.11
N HIS A 87 6.11 -7.14 16.82
CA HIS A 87 5.54 -8.21 15.97
C HIS A 87 6.53 -9.32 15.56
N GLY A 88 7.77 -9.27 16.05
CA GLY A 88 8.79 -10.30 15.80
C GLY A 88 9.43 -10.29 14.40
N ILE A 89 9.07 -9.34 13.52
CA ILE A 89 9.82 -9.15 12.26
C ILE A 89 11.08 -8.36 12.57
N LYS A 90 12.23 -8.92 12.21
CA LYS A 90 13.54 -8.27 12.41
C LYS A 90 13.61 -6.96 11.63
N SER A 91 14.11 -5.91 12.27
CA SER A 91 14.30 -4.57 11.68
C SER A 91 15.08 -4.63 10.37
N SER A 92 16.11 -5.47 10.31
CA SER A 92 16.94 -5.69 9.11
C SER A 92 16.15 -6.16 7.88
N ILE A 93 15.03 -6.85 8.06
CA ILE A 93 14.15 -7.28 6.95
C ILE A 93 13.37 -6.07 6.43
N LEU A 94 12.84 -5.24 7.34
CA LEU A 94 12.09 -4.03 6.99
C LEU A 94 12.99 -2.99 6.32
N GLU A 95 14.20 -2.79 6.83
CA GLU A 95 15.20 -1.88 6.25
C GLU A 95 15.62 -2.33 4.84
N ARG A 96 15.84 -3.63 4.65
CA ARG A 96 16.13 -4.20 3.33
C ARG A 96 14.97 -3.98 2.36
N LEU A 97 13.74 -4.28 2.79
CA LEU A 97 12.54 -4.06 1.97
C LEU A 97 12.45 -2.60 1.54
N LYS A 98 12.60 -1.67 2.49
CA LYS A 98 12.58 -0.24 2.20
C LYS A 98 13.66 0.12 1.17
N HIS A 99 14.88 -0.35 1.36
CA HIS A 99 16.00 -0.10 0.45
C HIS A 99 15.74 -0.64 -0.97
N GLU A 100 15.17 -1.83 -1.10
CA GLU A 100 14.84 -2.44 -2.40
C GLU A 100 13.70 -1.71 -3.11
N VAL A 101 12.66 -1.29 -2.38
CA VAL A 101 11.56 -0.48 -2.92
C VAL A 101 12.10 0.87 -3.40
N GLU A 102 12.90 1.57 -2.59
CA GLU A 102 13.55 2.82 -2.99
C GLU A 102 14.47 2.60 -4.20
N GLY A 103 15.25 1.51 -4.20
CA GLY A 103 16.13 1.13 -5.30
C GLY A 103 15.36 0.93 -6.60
N PHE A 104 14.20 0.28 -6.56
CA PHE A 104 13.33 0.09 -7.71
C PHE A 104 12.85 1.43 -8.30
N TYR A 105 12.34 2.34 -7.47
CA TYR A 105 11.86 3.65 -7.95
C TYR A 105 12.97 4.62 -8.35
N LYS A 106 14.24 4.33 -8.02
CA LYS A 106 15.41 5.05 -8.52
C LYS A 106 15.88 4.57 -9.89
N LEU A 107 15.38 3.43 -10.39
CA LEU A 107 15.71 2.94 -11.73
C LEU A 107 15.19 3.88 -12.82
N PRO A 108 15.86 3.95 -13.99
CA PRO A 108 15.33 4.61 -15.18
C PRO A 108 13.95 4.08 -15.57
N LEU A 109 13.13 4.91 -16.24
CA LEU A 109 11.78 4.52 -16.65
C LEU A 109 11.81 3.24 -17.51
N GLU A 110 12.78 3.13 -18.42
CA GLU A 110 12.93 1.99 -19.34
C GLU A 110 13.07 0.67 -18.57
N GLU A 111 13.80 0.69 -17.45
CA GLU A 111 13.98 -0.47 -16.57
C GLU A 111 12.71 -0.79 -15.79
N LYS A 112 12.00 0.23 -15.26
CA LYS A 112 10.70 0.05 -14.58
C LYS A 112 9.63 -0.47 -15.54
N MET A 113 9.65 -0.04 -16.81
CA MET A 113 8.69 -0.44 -17.83
C MET A 113 8.82 -1.91 -18.25
N LYS A 114 9.91 -2.60 -17.89
CA LYS A 114 10.01 -4.08 -18.00
C LYS A 114 9.00 -4.81 -17.12
N TYR A 115 8.52 -4.13 -16.06
CA TYR A 115 7.55 -4.64 -15.10
C TYR A 115 6.13 -4.17 -15.41
N LYS A 116 5.89 -3.46 -16.53
CA LYS A 116 4.56 -2.92 -16.85
C LYS A 116 3.50 -4.01 -16.91
N ILE A 117 2.26 -3.61 -16.61
CA ILE A 117 1.11 -4.48 -16.84
C ILE A 117 1.06 -4.90 -18.32
N ARG A 118 0.95 -6.21 -18.55
CA ARG A 118 0.78 -6.79 -19.88
C ARG A 118 -0.71 -6.87 -20.25
N GLU A 119 -0.99 -7.02 -21.53
CA GLU A 119 -2.36 -7.18 -22.01
C GLU A 119 -3.02 -8.41 -21.35
N GLY A 120 -4.25 -8.25 -20.86
CA GLY A 120 -4.97 -9.28 -20.11
C GLY A 120 -4.50 -9.49 -18.66
N GLU A 121 -3.51 -8.73 -18.18
CA GLU A 121 -3.01 -8.83 -16.82
C GLU A 121 -3.46 -7.67 -15.92
N PHE A 122 -3.39 -7.86 -14.60
CA PHE A 122 -3.69 -6.84 -13.58
C PHE A 122 -2.51 -6.53 -12.64
N GLU A 123 -1.39 -7.24 -12.82
CA GLU A 123 -0.17 -7.10 -12.03
C GLU A 123 0.92 -6.43 -12.86
N GLY A 124 1.74 -5.62 -12.20
CA GLY A 124 2.81 -4.88 -12.82
C GLY A 124 2.86 -3.41 -12.39
N TYR A 125 3.82 -2.71 -12.99
CA TYR A 125 4.05 -1.28 -12.84
C TYR A 125 3.04 -0.49 -13.66
N ARG A 126 2.41 0.53 -13.05
CA ARG A 126 1.50 1.46 -13.71
C ARG A 126 1.30 2.75 -12.91
N THR A 127 0.82 3.79 -13.59
CA THR A 127 0.04 4.85 -12.94
C THR A 127 -1.41 4.41 -12.85
N GLN A 128 -2.04 4.63 -11.70
CA GLN A 128 -3.40 4.18 -11.48
C GLN A 128 -4.39 5.08 -12.23
N LYS A 129 -5.00 4.54 -13.28
CA LYS A 129 -6.20 5.11 -13.90
C LYS A 129 -7.44 4.74 -13.07
N ARG A 130 -8.33 5.70 -12.87
CA ARG A 130 -9.66 5.56 -12.28
C ARG A 130 -10.73 5.49 -13.39
N GLY A 131 -11.94 5.09 -12.99
CA GLY A 131 -13.13 5.29 -13.81
C GLY A 131 -13.29 6.77 -14.19
N GLY A 132 -13.91 7.04 -15.33
CA GLY A 132 -14.12 8.41 -15.81
C GLY A 132 -12.86 9.13 -16.31
N GLY A 133 -11.75 8.41 -16.55
CA GLY A 133 -10.54 8.99 -17.14
C GLY A 133 -9.66 9.80 -16.18
N LYS A 134 -9.95 9.74 -14.87
CA LYS A 134 -9.11 10.36 -13.82
C LYS A 134 -7.94 9.47 -13.42
N PHE A 135 -6.92 10.03 -12.78
CA PHE A 135 -5.73 9.29 -12.31
C PHE A 135 -5.37 9.65 -10.87
N ASP A 136 -4.71 8.71 -10.17
CA ASP A 136 -4.05 8.98 -8.89
C ASP A 136 -2.69 9.63 -9.12
N TRP A 137 -2.27 10.52 -8.23
CA TRP A 137 -0.94 11.10 -8.22
C TRP A 137 0.11 10.15 -7.62
N CYS A 138 0.25 8.96 -8.23
CA CYS A 138 1.25 7.98 -7.84
C CYS A 138 1.57 6.94 -8.91
N ASP A 139 2.77 6.38 -8.80
CA ASP A 139 3.21 5.21 -9.56
C ASP A 139 3.14 3.97 -8.66
N LYS A 140 2.55 2.87 -9.14
CA LYS A 140 2.32 1.64 -8.38
C LYS A 140 2.98 0.44 -9.05
N LEU A 141 3.64 -0.41 -8.25
CA LEU A 141 3.95 -1.79 -8.63
C LEU A 141 3.10 -2.72 -7.78
N TYR A 142 2.24 -3.51 -8.43
CA TYR A 142 1.40 -4.51 -7.78
C TYR A 142 1.76 -5.91 -8.26
N MET A 143 1.89 -6.85 -7.34
CA MET A 143 2.19 -8.24 -7.67
C MET A 143 1.68 -9.21 -6.59
N MET A 144 1.30 -10.41 -7.01
CA MET A 144 0.97 -11.51 -6.13
C MET A 144 2.25 -12.17 -5.58
N THR A 145 2.29 -12.40 -4.27
CA THR A 145 3.35 -13.10 -3.56
C THR A 145 2.91 -14.49 -3.06
N ASN A 146 1.63 -14.76 -2.89
CA ASN A 146 1.12 -16.09 -2.54
C ASN A 146 -0.22 -16.35 -3.25
N PRO A 147 -0.49 -17.58 -3.77
CA PRO A 147 0.38 -18.75 -3.81
C PRO A 147 1.55 -18.62 -4.78
N ILE A 148 2.64 -19.36 -4.54
CA ILE A 148 3.87 -19.33 -5.37
C ILE A 148 3.53 -19.62 -6.85
N LEU A 149 2.62 -20.55 -7.12
CA LEU A 149 2.24 -20.93 -8.50
C LEU A 149 1.64 -19.78 -9.32
N ARG A 150 1.08 -18.76 -8.65
CA ARG A 150 0.49 -17.57 -9.30
C ARG A 150 1.49 -16.44 -9.47
N ARG A 151 2.72 -16.57 -8.97
CA ARG A 151 3.75 -15.54 -9.14
C ARG A 151 4.15 -15.44 -10.60
N LYS A 152 4.17 -14.21 -11.11
CA LYS A 152 4.64 -13.94 -12.46
C LYS A 152 6.15 -13.81 -12.49
N PRO A 153 6.87 -14.67 -13.23
CA PRO A 153 8.34 -14.68 -13.22
C PRO A 153 8.96 -13.32 -13.59
N HIS A 154 8.30 -12.58 -14.49
CA HIS A 154 8.80 -11.28 -14.95
C HIS A 154 8.65 -10.14 -13.92
N LEU A 155 7.79 -10.30 -12.91
CA LEU A 155 7.59 -9.32 -11.84
C LEU A 155 8.45 -9.62 -10.61
N PHE A 156 9.07 -10.80 -10.55
CA PHE A 156 9.74 -11.33 -9.37
C PHE A 156 11.26 -11.58 -9.48
N PRO A 157 12.08 -10.77 -10.19
CA PRO A 157 13.52 -11.04 -10.28
C PRO A 157 14.31 -10.59 -9.04
N LYS A 158 13.79 -9.68 -8.21
CA LYS A 158 14.60 -8.94 -7.20
C LYS A 158 13.95 -8.72 -5.83
N LEU A 159 12.78 -9.29 -5.53
CA LEU A 159 12.16 -9.12 -4.22
C LEU A 159 12.44 -10.30 -3.30
N PRO A 160 12.90 -10.05 -2.07
CA PRO A 160 13.43 -11.10 -1.23
C PRO A 160 12.27 -11.99 -0.79
N SER A 161 12.47 -13.28 -0.97
CA SER A 161 11.59 -14.34 -0.46
C SER A 161 11.40 -14.27 1.06
N SER A 162 12.18 -13.44 1.76
CA SER A 162 12.14 -13.23 3.21
C SER A 162 10.97 -12.37 3.71
N LEU A 163 10.11 -11.84 2.84
CA LEU A 163 8.85 -11.20 3.26
C LEU A 163 7.84 -12.27 3.71
N ARG A 164 8.16 -12.96 4.81
CA ARG A 164 7.29 -13.93 5.48
C ARG A 164 6.21 -13.23 6.30
N LEU A 165 5.53 -12.26 5.67
CA LEU A 165 4.40 -11.54 6.27
C LEU A 165 3.20 -12.48 6.51
N GLN A 166 3.16 -13.62 5.82
CA GLN A 166 2.11 -14.63 6.00
C GLN A 166 2.08 -15.17 7.44
N GLU A 167 3.25 -15.49 8.02
CA GLU A 167 3.30 -15.99 9.41
C GLU A 167 2.76 -14.97 10.41
N LEU A 168 3.10 -13.69 10.22
CA LEU A 168 2.58 -12.61 11.06
C LEU A 168 1.05 -12.48 10.90
N GLY A 169 0.57 -12.51 9.66
CA GLY A 169 -0.86 -12.48 9.34
C GLY A 169 -1.63 -13.63 9.98
N THR A 170 -1.14 -14.87 9.86
CA THR A 170 -1.76 -16.05 10.46
C THR A 170 -1.82 -15.96 11.98
N LYS A 171 -0.74 -15.49 12.63
CA LYS A 171 -0.74 -15.28 14.09
C LYS A 171 -1.76 -14.23 14.52
N LEU A 172 -1.84 -13.11 13.80
CA LEU A 172 -2.81 -12.06 14.10
C LEU A 172 -4.25 -12.54 13.88
N LEU A 173 -4.50 -13.31 12.82
CA LEU A 173 -5.80 -13.94 12.57
C LEU A 173 -6.18 -14.90 13.70
N SER A 174 -5.29 -15.77 14.16
CA SER A 174 -5.53 -16.65 15.31
C SER A 174 -5.95 -15.85 16.57
N LEU A 175 -5.27 -14.75 16.86
CA LEU A 175 -5.63 -13.87 17.99
C LEU A 175 -7.00 -13.21 17.79
N ILE A 176 -7.33 -12.78 16.57
CA ILE A 176 -8.68 -12.26 16.25
C ILE A 176 -9.73 -13.37 16.39
N ALA A 177 -9.44 -14.61 15.99
CA ALA A 177 -10.34 -15.75 16.18
C ALA A 177 -10.65 -15.97 17.67
N LYS A 178 -9.62 -15.98 18.51
CA LYS A 178 -9.78 -16.08 19.97
C LYS A 178 -10.65 -14.95 20.52
N ALA A 179 -10.37 -13.71 20.12
CA ALA A 179 -11.15 -12.54 20.53
C ALA A 179 -12.63 -12.64 20.15
N LEU A 180 -12.92 -13.25 18.99
CA LEU A 180 -14.28 -13.51 18.51
C LEU A 180 -14.89 -14.80 19.04
N LYS A 181 -14.16 -15.56 19.86
CA LYS A 181 -14.57 -16.90 20.36
C LYS A 181 -14.85 -17.88 19.22
N ILE A 182 -14.14 -17.75 18.11
CA ILE A 182 -14.15 -18.65 16.95
C ILE A 182 -13.04 -19.68 17.13
N ASN A 183 -13.25 -20.89 16.61
CA ASN A 183 -12.20 -21.90 16.58
C ASN A 183 -11.02 -21.41 15.73
N GLU A 184 -9.83 -21.34 16.34
CA GLU A 184 -8.63 -20.84 15.67
C GLU A 184 -8.23 -21.68 14.46
N LYS A 185 -8.36 -23.01 14.57
CA LYS A 185 -7.99 -23.93 13.51
C LYS A 185 -8.88 -23.73 12.29
N GLU A 186 -10.19 -23.59 12.51
CA GLU A 186 -11.15 -23.28 11.44
C GLU A 186 -10.83 -21.94 10.77
N MET A 187 -10.50 -20.90 11.55
CA MET A 187 -10.09 -19.62 10.97
C MET A 187 -8.79 -19.73 10.18
N ILE A 188 -7.77 -20.42 10.69
CA ILE A 188 -6.49 -20.59 9.99
C ILE A 188 -6.67 -21.40 8.70
N GLU A 189 -7.39 -22.52 8.74
CA GLU A 189 -7.67 -23.36 7.57
C GLU A 189 -8.37 -22.56 6.46
N TYR A 190 -9.26 -21.62 6.82
CA TYR A 190 -9.90 -20.72 5.86
C TYR A 190 -8.90 -19.82 5.11
N PHE A 191 -7.76 -19.47 5.73
CA PHE A 191 -6.74 -18.57 5.17
C PHE A 191 -5.43 -19.29 4.78
N GLU A 192 -5.34 -20.61 4.93
CA GLU A 192 -4.10 -21.39 4.72
C GLU A 192 -3.58 -21.25 3.28
N ASP A 193 -4.48 -21.36 2.29
CA ASP A 193 -4.22 -21.12 0.86
C ASP A 193 -4.52 -19.67 0.43
N GLY A 194 -4.51 -18.74 1.38
CA GLY A 194 -4.85 -17.34 1.18
C GLY A 194 -3.97 -16.66 0.13
N MET A 195 -4.59 -15.75 -0.63
CA MET A 195 -3.86 -14.90 -1.57
C MET A 195 -3.12 -13.80 -0.80
N GLN A 196 -1.86 -13.60 -1.15
CA GLN A 196 -1.06 -12.49 -0.63
C GLN A 196 -0.54 -11.69 -1.81
N SER A 197 -0.65 -10.37 -1.74
CA SER A 197 -0.07 -9.46 -2.71
C SER A 197 0.70 -8.35 -2.01
N ILE A 198 1.63 -7.75 -2.75
CA ILE A 198 2.33 -6.55 -2.33
C ILE A 198 2.01 -5.45 -3.33
N ARG A 199 1.74 -4.26 -2.80
CA ARG A 199 1.63 -3.03 -3.55
C ARG A 199 2.70 -2.06 -3.05
N MET A 200 3.62 -1.71 -3.93
CA MET A 200 4.54 -0.60 -3.71
C MET A 200 3.94 0.62 -4.37
N THR A 201 3.88 1.74 -3.66
CA THR A 201 3.35 2.99 -4.19
C THR A 201 4.37 4.08 -3.94
N TYR A 202 4.68 4.84 -4.98
CA TYR A 202 5.52 6.02 -4.92
C TYR A 202 4.67 7.25 -5.19
N TYR A 203 4.70 8.21 -4.25
CA TYR A 203 4.02 9.49 -4.34
C TYR A 203 5.06 10.58 -4.59
N PRO A 204 5.23 11.04 -5.84
CA PRO A 204 6.12 12.16 -6.13
C PRO A 204 5.57 13.46 -5.55
N PRO A 205 6.42 14.46 -5.26
CA PRO A 205 5.95 15.79 -4.84
C PRO A 205 4.92 16.38 -5.80
N CYS A 206 3.85 16.98 -5.27
CA CYS A 206 2.78 17.59 -6.08
C CYS A 206 2.76 19.12 -5.87
N PRO A 207 2.80 19.94 -6.94
CA PRO A 207 2.70 21.40 -6.81
C PRO A 207 1.30 21.89 -6.39
N GLN A 208 0.27 21.05 -6.55
CA GLN A 208 -1.13 21.35 -6.23
C GLN A 208 -1.74 20.16 -5.48
N SER A 209 -1.18 19.81 -4.32
CA SER A 209 -1.55 18.63 -3.53
C SER A 209 -3.03 18.59 -3.14
N GLU A 210 -3.65 19.76 -2.98
CA GLU A 210 -5.07 19.93 -2.69
C GLU A 210 -5.99 19.56 -3.86
N LEU A 211 -5.46 19.35 -5.06
CA LEU A 211 -6.26 18.98 -6.24
C LEU A 211 -6.11 17.51 -6.62
N VAL A 212 -5.22 16.76 -5.99
CA VAL A 212 -4.92 15.37 -6.38
C VAL A 212 -5.42 14.36 -5.37
N MET A 213 -5.59 13.13 -5.86
CA MET A 213 -5.80 11.96 -5.01
C MET A 213 -4.55 11.09 -5.00
N GLU A 214 -4.02 10.83 -3.82
CA GLU A 214 -2.89 9.91 -3.62
C GLU A 214 -3.41 8.46 -3.48
N GLN A 215 -4.38 8.22 -2.59
CA GLN A 215 -5.18 6.98 -2.54
C GLN A 215 -6.58 7.26 -1.96
N PRO A 216 -7.65 6.59 -2.44
CA PRO A 216 -8.93 6.59 -1.73
C PRO A 216 -8.90 5.58 -0.56
N ASN A 217 -9.53 5.95 0.55
CA ASN A 217 -9.99 4.99 1.57
C ASN A 217 -11.05 4.06 0.99
#